data_AF-A0A151RAX6-F1
#
_entry.id   AF-A0A151RAX6-F1
#
_cell.length_a   1.000
_cell.length_b   1.000
_cell.length_c   1.000
_cell.angle_alpha   90.00
_cell.angle_beta   90.00
_cell.angle_gamma   90.00
#
_symmetry.space_group_name_H-M   'P 1'
#
loop_
_entity.id
_entity.type
_entity.pdbx_description
1 polymer ?
#
loop_
_entity_poly.entity_id
_entity_poly.type
_entity_poly.pdbx_seq_one_letter_code
_entity_poly.pdbx_strand_id
1 'polypeptide(L)'
;MVQPAVTQFLNSVLSQRGPSAVPYSEDTKWLIRQQLVSLTTAFPSLEPKTASFTHNDGRSVNLLQAEGTIPMTFQGVTYNIPVIIWLMESYPRHPPCVYVNPTRDMIIKRPHPHESLNGGLKEMQAEMEALEQQLQMVLMNTDVLEGWLRDNQGKKMAGLENPEDAFDCVDVLSKQMLDCTAADLAIEDTLYALDKALQVGAVPFDQYLRSVRALSREQFFHRATAAKVRAAQLQAQVANMAARTQHYGS
;
A
#
# COMPACT_ATOMS: atom_id res chain seq x y z
N MET A 1 0.20 -32.43 -35.55
CA MET A 1 -0.75 -33.51 -35.21
C MET A 1 -0.88 -33.53 -33.70
N VAL A 2 -2.04 -33.17 -33.13
CA VAL A 2 -2.28 -33.29 -31.69
C VAL A 2 -2.18 -34.77 -31.33
N GLN A 3 -1.36 -35.14 -30.34
CA GLN A 3 -1.27 -36.53 -29.92
C GLN A 3 -2.63 -36.94 -29.33
N PRO A 4 -3.37 -37.92 -29.92
CA PRO A 4 -4.68 -38.34 -29.43
C PRO A 4 -4.63 -38.81 -27.96
N ALA A 5 -3.47 -39.30 -27.52
CA ALA A 5 -3.18 -39.68 -26.14
C ALA A 5 -3.35 -38.52 -25.14
N VAL A 6 -2.90 -37.30 -25.46
CA VAL A 6 -2.99 -36.14 -24.56
C VAL A 6 -4.45 -35.72 -24.35
N THR A 7 -5.24 -35.69 -25.42
CA THR A 7 -6.65 -35.33 -25.32
C THR A 7 -7.42 -36.37 -24.52
N GLN A 8 -7.12 -37.66 -24.72
CA GLN A 8 -7.71 -38.75 -23.94
C GLN A 8 -7.35 -38.67 -22.45
N PHE A 9 -6.08 -38.39 -22.14
CA PHE A 9 -5.62 -38.19 -20.76
C PHE A 9 -6.36 -37.03 -20.08
N LEU A 10 -6.41 -35.85 -20.71
CA LEU A 10 -7.07 -34.68 -20.13
C LEU A 10 -8.57 -34.91 -19.92
N ASN A 11 -9.25 -35.57 -20.85
CA ASN A 11 -10.66 -35.95 -20.67
C ASN A 11 -10.83 -36.89 -19.48
N SER A 12 -9.95 -37.88 -19.31
CA SER A 12 -9.98 -38.81 -18.18
C SER A 12 -9.81 -38.06 -16.85
N VAL A 13 -8.79 -37.21 -16.74
CA VAL A 13 -8.48 -36.47 -15.50
C VAL A 13 -9.57 -35.47 -15.13
N LEU A 14 -10.04 -34.68 -16.10
CA LEU A 14 -11.04 -33.63 -15.84
C LEU A 14 -12.42 -34.21 -15.52
N SER A 15 -12.72 -35.43 -15.99
CA SER A 15 -13.97 -36.13 -15.70
C SER A 15 -13.93 -36.93 -14.39
N GLN A 16 -12.74 -37.12 -13.79
CA GLN A 16 -12.58 -37.88 -12.56
C GLN A 16 -13.33 -37.22 -11.39
N ARG A 17 -13.98 -38.06 -10.56
CA ARG A 17 -14.69 -37.63 -9.35
C ARG A 17 -14.11 -38.32 -8.12
N GLY A 18 -14.28 -37.70 -6.95
CA GLY A 18 -13.84 -38.24 -5.67
C GLY A 18 -12.56 -37.57 -5.13
N PRO A 19 -11.90 -38.19 -4.14
CA PRO A 19 -10.78 -37.57 -3.40
C PRO A 19 -9.55 -37.25 -4.25
N SER A 20 -9.39 -37.90 -5.40
CA SER A 20 -8.30 -37.68 -6.35
C SER A 20 -8.65 -36.74 -7.50
N ALA A 21 -9.88 -36.20 -7.52
CA ALA A 21 -10.31 -35.27 -8.55
C ALA A 21 -9.55 -33.94 -8.46
N VAL A 22 -9.29 -33.35 -9.62
CA VAL A 22 -8.70 -32.02 -9.70
C VAL A 22 -9.71 -30.95 -9.27
N PRO A 23 -9.30 -29.92 -8.51
CA PRO A 23 -10.18 -28.94 -7.87
C PRO A 23 -10.62 -27.80 -8.82
N TYR A 24 -10.93 -28.10 -10.08
CA TYR A 24 -11.39 -27.09 -11.05
C TYR A 24 -12.92 -27.09 -11.16
N SER A 25 -13.50 -25.90 -11.32
CA SER A 25 -14.95 -25.77 -11.56
C SER A 25 -15.34 -26.35 -12.93
N GLU A 26 -16.54 -26.95 -13.03
CA GLU A 26 -17.01 -27.55 -14.30
C GLU A 26 -16.98 -26.57 -15.47
N ASP A 27 -17.31 -25.30 -15.23
CA ASP A 27 -17.31 -24.24 -16.24
C ASP A 27 -15.92 -23.94 -16.82
N THR A 28 -14.85 -24.21 -16.06
CA THR A 28 -13.46 -23.90 -16.46
C THR A 28 -12.73 -25.11 -17.06
N LYS A 29 -13.16 -26.33 -16.78
CA LYS A 29 -12.52 -27.57 -17.25
C LYS A 29 -12.37 -27.63 -18.77
N TRP A 30 -13.39 -27.18 -19.51
CA TRP A 30 -13.33 -27.15 -20.98
C TRP A 30 -12.22 -26.21 -21.49
N LEU A 31 -12.09 -25.03 -20.88
CA LEU A 31 -11.08 -24.03 -21.24
C LEU A 31 -9.67 -24.53 -20.90
N ILE A 32 -9.48 -25.08 -19.69
CA ILE A 32 -8.22 -25.69 -19.25
C ILE A 32 -7.77 -26.77 -20.25
N ARG A 33 -8.69 -27.65 -20.67
CA ARG A 33 -8.40 -28.67 -21.67
C ARG A 33 -7.92 -28.05 -22.98
N GLN A 34 -8.65 -27.06 -23.50
CA GLN A 34 -8.30 -26.42 -24.77
C GLN A 34 -6.91 -25.77 -24.69
N GLN A 35 -6.60 -25.08 -23.60
CA GLN A 35 -5.32 -24.40 -23.42
C GLN A 35 -4.16 -25.36 -23.25
N LEU A 36 -4.32 -26.45 -22.49
CA LEU A 36 -3.29 -27.50 -22.39
C LEU A 36 -3.05 -28.23 -23.71
N VAL A 37 -4.10 -28.49 -24.49
CA VAL A 37 -3.94 -29.06 -25.84
C VAL A 37 -3.19 -28.09 -26.75
N SER A 38 -3.52 -26.79 -26.70
CA SER A 38 -2.81 -25.76 -27.47
C SER A 38 -1.34 -25.65 -27.04
N LEU A 39 -1.07 -25.73 -25.73
CA LEU A 39 0.27 -25.65 -25.15
C LEU A 39 1.15 -26.82 -25.62
N THR A 40 0.65 -28.05 -25.53
CA THR A 40 1.37 -29.27 -25.95
C THR A 40 1.53 -29.35 -27.47
N THR A 41 0.64 -28.70 -28.23
CA THR A 41 0.78 -28.56 -29.69
C THR A 41 1.88 -27.58 -30.05
N ALA A 42 2.00 -26.47 -29.32
CA ALA A 42 3.04 -25.46 -29.53
C ALA A 42 4.41 -25.93 -29.04
N PHE A 43 4.45 -26.64 -27.92
CA PHE A 43 5.66 -27.17 -27.29
C PHE A 43 5.52 -28.67 -27.03
N PRO A 44 5.91 -29.52 -28.00
CA PRO A 44 5.74 -30.98 -27.91
C PRO A 44 6.51 -31.67 -26.79
N SER A 45 7.51 -31.00 -26.23
CA SER A 45 8.31 -31.45 -25.08
C SER A 45 7.57 -31.29 -23.75
N LEU A 46 6.50 -30.49 -23.68
CA LEU A 46 5.69 -30.33 -22.48
C LEU A 46 4.69 -31.48 -22.37
N GLU A 47 4.77 -32.24 -21.30
CA GLU A 47 3.87 -33.35 -21.01
C GLU A 47 2.91 -33.00 -19.87
N PRO A 48 1.59 -33.07 -20.10
CA PRO A 48 0.61 -32.82 -19.06
C PRO A 48 0.49 -34.03 -18.14
N LYS A 49 0.48 -33.79 -16.83
CA LYS A 49 0.31 -34.82 -15.79
C LYS A 49 -0.39 -34.25 -14.56
N THR A 50 -0.84 -35.13 -13.67
CA THR A 50 -1.36 -34.74 -12.36
C THR A 50 -0.31 -34.98 -11.29
N ALA A 51 -0.18 -34.06 -10.33
CA ALA A 51 0.71 -34.22 -9.20
C ALA A 51 0.19 -33.49 -7.97
N SER A 52 0.65 -33.94 -6.80
CA SER A 52 0.37 -33.27 -5.53
C SER A 52 1.20 -32.00 -5.42
N PHE A 53 0.53 -30.85 -5.34
CA PHE A 53 1.12 -29.54 -5.08
C PHE A 53 0.92 -29.20 -3.60
N THR A 54 2.00 -28.83 -2.91
CA THR A 54 1.95 -28.41 -1.50
C THR A 54 1.96 -26.89 -1.43
N HIS A 55 0.87 -26.31 -0.93
CA HIS A 55 0.73 -24.89 -0.68
C HIS A 55 1.60 -24.45 0.51
N ASN A 56 1.86 -23.14 0.59
CA ASN A 56 2.66 -22.55 1.67
C ASN A 56 2.03 -22.71 3.06
N ASP A 57 0.74 -23.04 3.14
CA ASP A 57 0.00 -23.34 4.39
C ASP A 57 0.10 -24.82 4.81
N GLY A 58 0.85 -25.63 4.06
CA GLY A 58 1.03 -27.07 4.31
C GLY A 58 -0.08 -27.96 3.73
N ARG A 59 -1.10 -27.40 3.07
CA ARG A 59 -2.13 -28.20 2.39
C ARG A 59 -1.59 -28.75 1.08
N SER A 60 -1.88 -30.02 0.81
CA SER A 60 -1.52 -30.69 -0.44
C SER A 60 -2.76 -30.96 -1.28
N VAL A 61 -2.73 -30.55 -2.55
CA VAL A 61 -3.85 -30.72 -3.48
C VAL A 61 -3.35 -31.33 -4.79
N ASN A 62 -4.14 -32.22 -5.38
CA ASN A 62 -3.82 -32.82 -6.67
C ASN A 62 -4.18 -31.85 -7.80
N LEU A 63 -3.18 -31.33 -8.51
CA LEU A 63 -3.34 -30.35 -9.59
C LEU A 63 -2.87 -30.90 -10.94
N LEU A 64 -3.39 -30.31 -12.01
CA LEU A 64 -2.84 -30.48 -13.36
C LEU A 64 -1.57 -29.61 -13.50
N GLN A 65 -0.54 -30.21 -14.06
CA GLN A 65 0.69 -29.53 -14.44
C GLN A 65 1.15 -29.96 -15.84
N ALA A 66 2.00 -29.15 -16.46
CA ALA A 66 2.75 -29.51 -17.66
C ALA A 66 4.24 -29.35 -17.37
N GLU A 67 5.01 -30.43 -17.53
CA GLU A 67 6.47 -30.42 -17.32
C GLU A 67 7.18 -30.76 -18.62
N GLY A 68 8.29 -30.10 -18.88
CA GLY A 68 9.12 -30.36 -20.04
C GLY A 68 10.09 -29.22 -20.29
N THR A 69 10.40 -28.94 -21.54
CA THR A 69 11.34 -27.87 -21.91
C THR A 69 10.73 -26.85 -22.85
N ILE A 70 11.09 -25.57 -22.70
CA ILE A 70 10.71 -24.50 -23.62
C ILE A 70 11.97 -23.99 -24.32
N PRO A 71 12.00 -23.94 -25.68
CA PRO A 71 13.12 -23.39 -26.42
C PRO A 71 13.18 -21.86 -26.25
N MET A 72 14.35 -21.35 -25.86
CA MET A 72 14.63 -19.93 -25.70
C MET A 72 15.93 -19.58 -26.44
N THR A 73 15.87 -18.61 -27.35
CA THR A 73 17.05 -18.20 -28.12
C THR A 73 17.77 -17.04 -27.43
N PHE A 74 19.03 -17.25 -27.04
CA PHE A 74 19.88 -16.24 -26.43
C PHE A 74 21.22 -16.19 -27.16
N GLN A 75 21.61 -15.00 -27.61
CA GLN A 75 22.87 -14.77 -28.35
C GLN A 75 23.07 -15.72 -29.56
N GLY A 76 21.98 -16.01 -30.28
CA GLY A 76 22.02 -16.89 -31.46
C GLY A 76 22.05 -18.40 -31.16
N VAL A 77 22.02 -18.79 -29.89
CA VAL A 77 21.95 -20.20 -29.46
C VAL A 77 20.58 -20.48 -28.84
N THR A 78 19.94 -21.58 -29.25
CA THR A 78 18.67 -22.03 -28.66
C THR A 78 18.93 -22.94 -27.47
N TYR A 79 18.50 -22.51 -26.29
CA TYR A 79 18.56 -23.25 -25.04
C TYR A 79 17.19 -23.85 -24.72
N ASN A 80 17.15 -25.13 -24.37
CA ASN A 80 15.91 -25.80 -23.93
C ASN A 80 15.80 -25.68 -22.41
N ILE A 81 14.99 -24.72 -21.95
CA ILE A 81 14.85 -24.42 -20.53
C ILE A 81 13.83 -25.39 -19.92
N PRO A 82 14.21 -26.23 -18.94
CA PRO A 82 13.27 -27.10 -18.24
C PRO A 82 12.33 -26.29 -17.37
N VAL A 83 11.03 -26.46 -17.56
CA VAL A 83 9.97 -25.76 -16.83
C VAL A 83 8.90 -26.71 -16.34
N ILE A 84 8.28 -26.33 -15.22
CA ILE A 84 7.09 -26.96 -14.67
C ILE A 84 6.03 -25.86 -14.55
N ILE A 85 4.90 -26.07 -15.22
CA ILE A 85 3.76 -25.16 -15.24
C ILE A 85 2.63 -25.79 -14.44
N TRP A 86 2.27 -25.21 -13.30
CA TRP A 86 1.18 -25.66 -12.45
C TRP A 86 -0.09 -24.83 -12.71
N LEU A 87 -1.22 -25.50 -12.91
CA LEU A 87 -2.52 -24.87 -13.00
C LEU A 87 -3.18 -24.81 -11.62
N MET A 88 -3.19 -23.63 -11.01
CA MET A 88 -3.83 -23.40 -9.71
C MET A 88 -5.35 -23.57 -9.80
N GLU A 89 -6.01 -23.91 -8.70
CA GLU A 89 -7.47 -24.11 -8.61
C GLU A 89 -8.28 -22.91 -9.09
N SER A 90 -7.70 -21.72 -8.94
CA SER A 90 -8.28 -20.44 -9.30
C SER A 90 -8.09 -20.06 -10.77
N TYR A 91 -7.44 -20.89 -11.58
CA TYR A 91 -7.29 -20.66 -13.01
C TYR A 91 -8.67 -20.69 -13.72
N PRO A 92 -8.96 -19.79 -14.68
CA PRO A 92 -8.09 -18.77 -15.29
C PRO A 92 -8.13 -17.40 -14.59
N ARG A 93 -8.81 -17.26 -13.44
CA ARG A 93 -8.90 -15.98 -12.71
C ARG A 93 -7.53 -15.51 -12.24
N HIS A 94 -6.66 -16.46 -11.88
CA HIS A 94 -5.24 -16.22 -11.64
C HIS A 94 -4.36 -16.97 -12.66
N PRO A 95 -3.19 -16.41 -13.01
CA PRO A 95 -2.25 -17.05 -13.92
C PRO A 95 -1.68 -18.35 -13.33
N PRO A 96 -1.15 -19.25 -14.17
CA PRO A 96 -0.47 -20.45 -13.71
C PRO A 96 0.84 -20.11 -12.98
N CYS A 97 1.29 -21.00 -12.08
CA CYS A 97 2.59 -20.88 -11.45
C CYS A 97 3.63 -21.62 -12.29
N VAL A 98 4.68 -20.93 -12.72
CA VAL A 98 5.73 -21.49 -13.58
C VAL A 98 7.06 -21.49 -12.83
N TYR A 99 7.70 -22.64 -12.76
CA TYR A 99 9.02 -22.82 -12.15
C TYR A 99 10.01 -23.33 -13.18
N VAL A 100 11.26 -22.90 -13.07
CA VAL A 100 12.38 -23.54 -13.78
C VAL A 100 12.82 -24.74 -12.96
N ASN A 101 13.01 -25.89 -13.62
CA ASN A 101 13.52 -27.11 -12.98
C ASN A 101 14.98 -27.36 -13.44
N PRO A 102 15.98 -26.66 -12.88
CA PRO A 102 17.35 -26.73 -13.36
C PRO A 102 17.89 -28.16 -13.29
N THR A 103 18.55 -28.61 -14.37
CA THR A 103 19.31 -29.86 -14.34
C THR A 103 20.55 -29.72 -13.46
N ARG A 104 21.25 -30.83 -13.16
CA ARG A 104 22.44 -30.85 -12.28
C ARG A 104 23.52 -29.84 -12.68
N ASP A 105 23.61 -29.49 -13.96
CA ASP A 105 24.61 -28.58 -14.53
C ASP A 105 24.06 -27.16 -14.80
N MET A 106 22.80 -26.89 -14.44
CA MET A 106 22.18 -25.57 -14.62
C MET A 106 22.31 -24.73 -13.35
N ILE A 107 22.90 -23.54 -13.49
CA ILE A 107 22.92 -22.52 -12.45
C ILE A 107 21.98 -21.40 -12.86
N ILE A 108 21.03 -21.06 -11.99
CA ILE A 108 20.19 -19.89 -12.21
C ILE A 108 21.03 -18.65 -11.97
N LYS A 109 21.26 -17.87 -13.03
CA LYS A 109 22.12 -16.69 -12.99
C LYS A 109 21.51 -15.63 -12.06
N ARG A 110 22.22 -15.27 -10.99
CA ARG A 110 21.85 -14.17 -10.09
C ARG A 110 22.61 -12.89 -10.48
N PRO A 111 21.99 -11.70 -10.37
CA PRO A 111 20.62 -11.44 -9.96
C PRO A 111 19.65 -11.50 -11.16
N HIS A 112 18.63 -12.37 -11.10
CA HIS A 112 17.56 -12.39 -12.09
C HIS A 112 16.37 -11.56 -11.57
N PRO A 113 15.84 -10.58 -12.34
CA PRO A 113 14.77 -9.68 -11.89
C PRO A 113 13.52 -10.36 -11.35
N HIS A 114 13.25 -11.59 -11.81
CA HIS A 114 12.05 -12.37 -11.46
C HIS A 114 12.29 -13.45 -10.40
N GLU A 115 13.48 -13.50 -9.77
CA GLU A 115 13.85 -14.54 -8.80
C GLU A 115 14.41 -13.98 -7.48
N SER A 116 13.92 -12.81 -7.05
CA SER A 116 14.43 -12.07 -5.88
C SER A 116 13.52 -12.17 -4.64
N LEU A 117 12.97 -13.35 -4.34
CA LEU A 117 12.29 -13.59 -3.05
C LEU A 117 13.23 -13.30 -1.86
N ASN A 118 14.52 -13.61 -2.02
CA ASN A 118 15.52 -13.42 -0.97
C ASN A 118 15.98 -11.96 -0.81
N GLY A 119 15.81 -11.13 -1.86
CA GLY A 119 16.04 -9.68 -1.79
C GLY A 119 14.90 -8.99 -1.05
N GLY A 120 13.66 -9.28 -1.44
CA GLY A 120 12.48 -8.78 -0.74
C GLY A 120 12.41 -9.20 0.73
N LEU A 121 12.81 -10.44 1.05
CA LEU A 121 12.91 -10.89 2.46
C LEU A 121 13.91 -10.07 3.28
N LYS A 122 15.07 -9.72 2.70
CA LYS A 122 16.08 -8.90 3.38
C LYS A 122 15.61 -7.46 3.56
N GLU A 123 14.94 -6.90 2.56
CA GLU A 123 14.35 -5.55 2.65
C GLU A 123 13.26 -5.52 3.71
N MET A 124 12.35 -6.50 3.73
CA MET A 124 11.32 -6.63 4.77
C MET A 124 11.93 -6.85 6.16
N GLN A 125 13.02 -7.61 6.29
CA GLN A 125 13.72 -7.77 7.57
C GLN A 125 14.37 -6.46 8.04
N ALA A 126 14.98 -5.70 7.14
CA ALA A 126 15.54 -4.39 7.48
C ALA A 126 14.44 -3.38 7.87
N GLU A 127 13.29 -3.39 7.20
CA GLU A 127 12.13 -2.57 7.58
C GLU A 127 11.56 -2.98 8.94
N MET A 128 11.46 -4.28 9.23
CA MET A 128 11.03 -4.80 10.53
C MET A 128 11.95 -4.32 11.65
N GLU A 129 13.27 -4.46 11.49
CA GLU A 129 14.25 -3.99 12.47
C GLU A 129 14.17 -2.46 12.67
N ALA A 130 13.96 -1.70 11.60
CA ALA A 130 13.79 -0.26 11.68
C ALA A 130 12.51 0.15 12.45
N LEU A 131 11.40 -0.54 12.21
CA LEU A 131 10.13 -0.31 12.91
C LEU A 131 10.23 -0.69 14.39
N GLU A 132 10.92 -1.78 14.73
CA GLU A 132 11.18 -2.16 16.12
C GLU A 132 11.98 -1.10 16.87
N GLN A 133 13.01 -0.51 16.24
CA GLN A 133 13.75 0.61 16.82
C GLN A 133 12.89 1.85 17.03
N GLN A 134 12.03 2.19 16.06
CA GLN A 134 11.09 3.30 16.20
C GLN A 134 10.10 3.07 17.34
N LEU A 135 9.56 1.85 17.45
CA LEU A 135 8.68 1.49 18.55
C LEU A 135 9.38 1.64 19.90
N GLN A 136 10.61 1.16 20.03
CA GLN A 136 11.39 1.27 21.26
C GLN A 136 11.60 2.74 21.66
N MET A 137 11.90 3.62 20.71
CA MET A 137 12.02 5.06 20.95
C MET A 137 10.70 5.68 21.40
N VAL A 138 9.58 5.35 20.76
CA VAL A 138 8.26 5.87 21.13
C VAL A 138 7.86 5.42 22.54
N LEU A 139 8.13 4.16 22.89
CA LEU A 139 7.89 3.64 24.24
C LEU A 139 8.75 4.40 25.27
N MET A 140 10.04 4.61 24.97
CA MET A 140 10.92 5.38 25.87
C MET A 140 10.44 6.83 26.04
N ASN A 141 10.00 7.49 24.96
CA ASN A 141 9.41 8.83 25.05
C ASN A 141 8.11 8.83 25.86
N THR A 142 7.29 7.78 25.73
CA THR A 142 6.06 7.60 26.50
C THR A 142 6.38 7.49 27.99
N ASP A 143 7.36 6.66 28.36
CA ASP A 143 7.79 6.52 29.75
C ASP A 143 8.32 7.84 30.34
N VAL A 144 9.08 8.60 29.56
CA VAL A 144 9.56 9.94 29.97
C VAL A 144 8.38 10.89 30.21
N LEU A 145 7.41 10.91 29.30
CA LEU A 145 6.21 11.75 29.43
C LEU A 145 5.34 11.33 30.61
N GLU A 146 5.16 10.02 30.83
CA GLU A 146 4.43 9.50 31.99
C GLU A 146 5.15 9.83 33.30
N GLY A 147 6.48 9.72 33.33
CA GLY A 147 7.31 10.13 34.46
C GLY A 147 7.11 11.62 34.78
N TRP A 148 7.28 12.47 33.77
CA TRP A 148 7.06 13.92 33.90
C TRP A 148 5.63 14.26 34.34
N LEU A 149 4.63 13.58 33.78
CA LEU A 149 3.22 13.78 34.13
C LEU A 149 2.97 13.39 35.59
N ARG A 150 3.51 12.26 36.06
CA ARG A 150 3.41 11.81 37.46
C ARG A 150 4.04 12.83 38.41
N ASP A 151 5.20 13.37 38.04
CA ASP A 151 5.93 14.35 38.84
C ASP A 151 5.24 15.72 38.90
N ASN A 152 4.41 16.02 37.89
CA ASN A 152 3.71 17.31 37.77
C ASN A 152 2.20 17.23 37.99
N GLN A 153 1.65 16.03 38.21
CA GLN A 153 0.25 15.83 38.55
C GLN A 153 -0.07 16.56 39.87
N GLY A 154 -1.04 17.48 39.82
CA GLY A 154 -1.49 18.24 40.98
C GLY A 154 -0.68 19.51 41.30
N LYS A 155 0.43 19.78 40.60
CA LYS A 155 1.07 21.10 40.64
C LYS A 155 0.17 22.08 39.89
N LYS A 156 -0.57 22.93 40.61
CA LYS A 156 -1.16 24.12 39.99
C LYS A 156 0.00 24.97 39.47
N MET A 157 0.12 25.10 38.16
CA MET A 157 0.93 26.15 37.55
C MET A 157 0.37 27.47 38.07
N ALA A 158 1.10 28.10 39.00
CA ALA A 158 0.70 29.38 39.57
C ALA A 158 0.71 30.43 38.45
N GLY A 159 -0.48 30.87 38.02
CA GLY A 159 -0.64 31.88 36.98
C GLY A 159 -1.49 31.48 35.76
N LEU A 160 -1.93 30.23 35.66
CA LEU A 160 -2.88 29.81 34.61
C LEU A 160 -4.32 29.91 35.11
N GLU A 161 -4.96 31.05 34.88
CA GLU A 161 -6.40 31.24 35.15
C GLU A 161 -7.26 30.58 34.06
N ASN A 162 -6.79 30.52 32.80
CA ASN A 162 -7.46 29.85 31.70
C ASN A 162 -6.64 28.65 31.17
N PRO A 163 -7.28 27.51 30.86
CA PRO A 163 -6.60 26.35 30.28
C PRO A 163 -6.01 26.61 28.88
N GLU A 164 -6.45 27.69 28.21
CA GLU A 164 -5.92 28.12 26.90
C GLU A 164 -4.54 28.76 26.99
N ASP A 165 -4.15 29.29 28.15
CA ASP A 165 -2.83 29.88 28.38
C ASP A 165 -1.74 28.81 28.59
N ALA A 166 -2.12 27.51 28.58
CA ALA A 166 -1.21 26.39 28.80
C ALA A 166 -0.27 26.14 27.61
N PHE A 167 -0.64 26.67 26.44
CA PHE A 167 0.08 26.49 25.21
C PHE A 167 0.41 27.86 24.60
N ASP A 168 1.68 28.21 24.63
CA ASP A 168 2.18 29.39 23.93
C ASP A 168 2.67 29.02 22.52
N CYS A 169 2.39 29.91 21.58
CA CYS A 169 2.96 29.80 20.24
C CYS A 169 4.47 30.08 20.28
N VAL A 170 5.23 29.32 19.49
CA VAL A 170 6.70 29.40 19.44
C VAL A 170 7.18 30.80 19.03
N ASP A 171 6.44 31.51 18.18
CA ASP A 171 6.74 32.86 17.73
C ASP A 171 5.46 33.65 17.38
N VAL A 172 5.64 34.96 17.13
CA VAL A 172 4.55 35.89 16.80
C VAL A 172 3.83 35.47 15.51
N LEU A 173 4.56 34.92 14.53
CA LEU A 173 3.98 34.44 13.28
C LEU A 173 3.10 33.21 13.50
N SER A 174 3.51 32.27 14.36
CA SER A 174 2.69 31.10 14.72
C SER A 174 1.44 31.50 15.48
N LYS A 175 1.54 32.50 16.37
CA LYS A 175 0.36 33.08 17.03
C LYS A 175 -0.60 33.69 16.03
N GLN A 176 -0.09 34.51 15.11
CA GLN A 176 -0.90 35.12 14.06
C GLN A 176 -1.54 34.08 13.13
N MET A 177 -0.86 32.96 12.87
CA MET A 177 -1.41 31.82 12.12
C MET A 177 -2.58 31.17 12.86
N LEU A 178 -2.40 30.90 14.15
CA LEU A 178 -3.40 30.29 15.01
C LEU A 178 -4.65 31.16 15.06
N ASP A 179 -4.50 32.45 15.38
CA ASP A 179 -5.60 33.41 15.48
C ASP A 179 -6.38 33.52 14.15
N CYS A 180 -5.67 33.61 13.02
CA CYS A 180 -6.33 33.67 11.71
C CYS A 180 -7.09 32.39 11.37
N THR A 181 -6.54 31.23 11.73
CA THR A 181 -7.16 29.93 11.44
C THR A 181 -8.37 29.70 12.35
N ALA A 182 -8.26 30.05 13.63
CA ALA A 182 -9.36 29.97 14.59
C ALA A 182 -10.54 30.87 14.16
N ALA A 183 -10.25 32.12 13.77
CA ALA A 183 -11.28 33.04 13.27
C ALA A 183 -11.94 32.53 11.97
N ASP A 184 -11.17 31.95 11.04
CA ASP A 184 -11.72 31.38 9.80
C ASP A 184 -12.73 30.25 10.08
N LEU A 185 -12.36 29.32 10.97
CA LEU A 185 -13.22 28.21 11.38
C LEU A 185 -14.45 28.68 12.16
N ALA A 186 -14.29 29.64 13.07
CA ALA A 186 -15.42 30.23 13.78
C ALA A 186 -16.42 30.88 12.80
N ILE A 187 -15.93 31.51 11.72
CA ILE A 187 -16.81 32.04 10.68
C ILE A 187 -17.57 30.91 9.96
N GLU A 188 -16.92 29.79 9.63
CA GLU A 188 -17.61 28.62 9.03
C GLU A 188 -18.74 28.09 9.94
N ASP A 189 -18.48 27.98 11.24
CA ASP A 189 -19.50 27.56 12.22
C ASP A 189 -20.66 28.56 12.31
N THR A 190 -20.37 29.87 12.31
CA THR A 190 -21.42 30.89 12.33
C THR A 190 -22.25 30.90 11.05
N LEU A 191 -21.64 30.68 9.88
CA LEU A 191 -22.35 30.56 8.61
C LEU A 191 -23.28 29.34 8.61
N TYR A 192 -22.80 28.20 9.11
CA TYR A 192 -23.62 27.00 9.27
C TYR A 192 -24.83 27.25 10.19
N ALA A 193 -24.62 27.93 11.32
CA ALA A 193 -25.72 28.28 12.23
C ALA A 193 -26.72 29.26 11.59
N LEU A 194 -26.24 30.23 10.82
CA LEU A 194 -27.08 31.18 10.06
C LEU A 194 -27.91 30.47 8.98
N ASP A 195 -27.33 29.51 8.26
CA ASP A 195 -28.06 28.69 7.29
C ASP A 195 -29.20 27.93 7.95
N LYS A 196 -28.96 27.34 9.12
CA LYS A 196 -30.00 26.66 9.90
C LYS A 196 -31.08 27.62 10.39
N ALA A 197 -30.69 28.81 10.86
CA ALA A 197 -31.64 29.82 11.31
C ALA A 197 -32.53 30.34 10.16
N LEU A 198 -31.99 30.45 8.94
CA LEU A 198 -32.77 30.77 7.75
C LEU A 198 -33.78 29.66 7.41
N GLN A 199 -33.36 28.39 7.44
CA GLN A 199 -34.22 27.23 7.14
C GLN A 199 -35.43 27.13 8.08
N VAL A 200 -35.25 27.48 9.35
CA VAL A 200 -36.32 27.47 10.37
C VAL A 200 -37.13 28.79 10.35
N GLY A 201 -36.75 29.76 9.51
CA GLY A 201 -37.41 31.06 9.41
C GLY A 201 -37.16 32.00 10.59
N ALA A 202 -36.16 31.68 11.44
CA ALA A 202 -35.77 32.51 12.58
C ALA A 202 -35.04 33.79 12.15
N VAL A 203 -34.42 33.79 10.96
CA VAL A 203 -33.73 34.95 10.37
C VAL A 203 -34.34 35.28 8.99
N PRO A 204 -34.76 36.53 8.74
CA PRO A 204 -35.20 36.97 7.42
C PRO A 204 -34.11 36.84 6.35
N PHE A 205 -34.50 36.52 5.12
CA PHE A 205 -33.55 36.30 4.02
C PHE A 205 -32.65 37.50 3.73
N ASP A 206 -33.16 38.73 3.82
CA ASP A 206 -32.37 39.93 3.59
C ASP A 206 -31.30 40.14 4.68
N GLN A 207 -31.63 39.80 5.93
CA GLN A 207 -30.71 39.84 7.05
C GLN A 207 -29.64 38.74 6.93
N TYR A 208 -30.03 37.53 6.52
CA TYR A 208 -29.10 36.45 6.22
C TYR A 208 -28.07 36.86 5.15
N LEU A 209 -28.52 37.40 4.00
CA LEU A 209 -27.61 37.82 2.93
C LEU A 209 -26.64 38.93 3.37
N ARG A 210 -27.07 39.86 4.24
CA ARG A 210 -26.19 40.88 4.80
C ARG A 210 -25.12 40.26 5.71
N SER A 211 -25.52 39.37 6.61
CA SER A 211 -24.59 38.69 7.53
C SER A 211 -23.57 37.83 6.78
N VAL A 212 -24.02 37.01 5.81
CA VAL A 212 -23.12 36.18 5.00
C VAL A 212 -22.09 37.03 4.26
N ARG A 213 -22.51 38.12 3.60
CA ARG A 213 -21.56 39.01 2.90
C ARG A 213 -20.53 39.64 3.83
N ALA A 214 -20.95 40.06 5.03
CA ALA A 214 -20.04 40.63 6.02
C ALA A 214 -19.01 39.60 6.49
N LEU A 215 -19.48 38.41 6.89
CA LEU A 215 -18.65 37.32 7.37
C LEU A 215 -17.70 36.79 6.28
N SER A 216 -18.16 36.61 5.05
CA SER A 216 -17.29 36.19 3.94
C SER A 216 -16.19 37.21 3.63
N ARG A 217 -16.47 38.51 3.80
CA ARG A 217 -15.45 39.55 3.64
C ARG A 217 -14.40 39.47 4.74
N GLU A 218 -14.82 39.27 5.99
CA GLU A 218 -13.92 39.08 7.13
C GLU A 218 -13.07 37.81 6.97
N GLN A 219 -13.71 36.70 6.59
CA GLN A 219 -13.07 35.42 6.30
C GLN A 219 -11.96 35.55 5.25
N PHE A 220 -12.20 36.32 4.19
CA PHE A 220 -11.20 36.59 3.16
C PHE A 220 -9.93 37.24 3.74
N PHE A 221 -10.06 38.19 4.67
CA PHE A 221 -8.90 38.84 5.29
C PHE A 221 -8.11 37.89 6.19
N HIS A 222 -8.79 37.01 6.94
CA HIS A 222 -8.11 35.96 7.74
C HIS A 222 -7.35 34.99 6.83
N ARG A 223 -7.97 34.50 5.75
CA ARG A 223 -7.34 33.60 4.77
C ARG A 223 -6.15 34.25 4.07
N ALA A 224 -6.29 35.50 3.65
CA ALA A 224 -5.21 36.25 3.01
C ALA A 224 -4.03 36.50 3.97
N THR A 225 -4.31 36.79 5.24
CA THR A 225 -3.29 36.98 6.27
C THR A 225 -2.57 35.66 6.56
N ALA A 226 -3.31 34.57 6.75
CA ALA A 226 -2.73 33.24 6.95
C ALA A 226 -1.86 32.81 5.75
N ALA A 227 -2.27 33.09 4.51
CA ALA A 227 -1.44 32.82 3.34
C ALA A 227 -0.11 33.60 3.35
N LYS A 228 -0.13 34.87 3.75
CA LYS A 228 1.09 35.70 3.88
C LYS A 228 2.01 35.19 4.99
N VAL A 229 1.45 34.84 6.15
CA VAL A 229 2.23 34.33 7.28
C VAL A 229 2.89 32.98 6.92
N ARG A 230 2.18 32.08 6.23
CA ARG A 230 2.77 30.82 5.74
C ARG A 230 3.94 31.05 4.80
N ALA A 231 3.82 32.02 3.88
CA ALA A 231 4.91 32.38 2.98
C ALA A 231 6.12 32.93 3.74
N ALA A 232 5.90 33.79 4.74
CA ALA A 232 6.96 34.33 5.59
C ALA A 232 7.66 33.25 6.42
N GLN A 233 6.91 32.31 7.00
CA GLN A 233 7.46 31.17 7.74
C GLN A 233 8.32 30.27 6.85
N LEU A 234 7.87 29.99 5.61
CA LEU A 234 8.65 29.22 4.65
C LEU A 234 9.97 29.92 4.29
N GLN A 235 9.93 31.23 4.05
CA GLN A 235 11.12 32.03 3.77
C GLN A 235 12.11 32.01 4.95
N ALA A 236 11.62 32.15 6.19
CA ALA A 236 12.44 32.09 7.39
C ALA A 236 13.08 30.71 7.59
N GLN A 237 12.35 29.63 7.31
CA GLN A 237 12.88 28.26 7.34
C GLN A 237 13.99 28.06 6.30
N VAL A 238 13.77 28.48 5.06
CA VAL A 238 14.77 28.38 3.98
C VAL A 238 16.03 29.19 4.33
N ALA A 239 15.88 30.41 4.86
CA ALA A 239 17.01 31.22 5.31
C ALA A 239 17.82 30.55 6.43
N ASN A 240 17.14 29.95 7.42
CA ASN A 240 17.79 29.20 8.49
C ASN A 240 18.52 27.94 7.97
N MET A 241 17.95 27.24 6.98
CA MET A 241 18.62 26.09 6.35
C MET A 241 19.86 26.51 5.57
N ALA A 242 19.81 27.62 4.82
CA ALA A 242 20.93 28.17 4.08
C ALA A 242 22.07 28.65 5.00
N ALA A 243 21.75 29.28 6.13
CA ALA A 243 22.74 29.73 7.12
C ALA A 243 23.48 28.55 7.78
N ARG A 244 22.79 27.42 8.01
CA ARG A 244 23.40 26.19 8.55
C ARG A 244 24.32 25.51 7.55
N THR A 245 24.02 25.55 6.26
CA THR A 245 24.88 24.94 5.22
C THR A 245 26.20 25.67 5.05
N GLN A 246 26.24 26.99 5.29
CA GLN A 246 27.49 27.76 5.22
C GLN A 246 28.44 27.49 6.39
N HIS A 247 27.95 27.03 7.54
CA HIS A 247 28.80 26.70 8.70
C HIS A 247 29.60 25.40 8.54
N TYR A 248 29.26 24.53 7.59
CA TYR A 248 30.02 23.30 7.29
C TYR A 248 31.02 23.46 6.13
N GLY A 249 31.10 24.66 5.54
CA GLY A 249 31.93 24.96 4.36
C GLY A 249 33.15 25.82 4.64
N SER A 250 33.61 25.94 5.89
CA SER A 250 34.84 26.64 6.29
C SER A 250 35.78 25.71 7.02
#